data_AF-A0A7C0XL31-F1
#
_entry.id   AF-A0A7C0XL31-F1
#
_cell.length_a   1.000
_cell.length_b   1.000
_cell.length_c   1.000
_cell.angle_alpha   90.00
_cell.angle_beta   90.00
_cell.angle_gamma   90.00
#
_symmetry.space_group_name_H-M   'P 1'
#
loop_
_entity.id
_entity.type
_entity.pdbx_description
1 polymer ?
#
loop_
_entity_poly.entity_id
_entity_poly.type
_entity_poly.pdbx_seq_one_letter_code
_entity_poly.pdbx_strand_id
1 'polypeptide(L)'
;MRLLPVPWRYVENWRCINCGKCCQAYEVVLSFNEWLKLVNVYGAGVARPSLNKFYLSKRSDGSCVFLHRIGNRYYCALQHDKPRACKIWPFKILSRPKYGRPKEAAYTYRGQVFYVYVVPSCSGIRWGTPTEEFAKAVVPEFIDIALGVREKQYYSTARPPLLIVNKKNLEEPNFGALSYRFVH
;
A
#
# COMPACT_ATOMS: atom_id res chain seq x y z
N MET A 1 22.22 0.18 -12.37
CA MET A 1 21.70 -1.17 -12.66
C MET A 1 20.25 -1.27 -12.17
N ARG A 2 19.28 -1.50 -13.07
CA ARG A 2 17.86 -1.62 -12.68
C ARG A 2 17.60 -3.05 -12.23
N LEU A 3 17.37 -3.25 -10.93
CA LEU A 3 17.00 -4.58 -10.41
C LEU A 3 15.62 -4.98 -10.97
N LEU A 4 15.59 -6.08 -11.72
CA LEU A 4 14.35 -6.64 -12.26
C LEU A 4 13.50 -7.21 -11.11
N PRO A 5 12.17 -7.04 -11.15
CA PRO A 5 11.27 -7.71 -10.21
C PRO A 5 11.47 -9.22 -10.18
N VAL A 6 11.44 -9.80 -8.99
CA VAL A 6 11.66 -11.24 -8.77
C VAL A 6 10.37 -11.94 -8.36
N PRO A 7 10.20 -13.25 -8.67
CA PRO A 7 9.02 -14.00 -8.24
C PRO A 7 8.78 -13.96 -6.73
N TRP A 8 7.51 -13.91 -6.33
CA TRP A 8 7.10 -13.93 -4.92
C TRP A 8 7.58 -15.17 -4.16
N ARG A 9 7.75 -16.31 -4.84
CA ARG A 9 8.20 -17.57 -4.23
C ARG A 9 9.64 -17.54 -3.70
N TYR A 10 10.39 -16.46 -3.92
CA TYR A 10 11.72 -16.25 -3.33
C TYR A 10 11.71 -15.37 -2.09
N VAL A 11 10.53 -14.87 -1.69
CA VAL A 11 10.35 -14.03 -0.52
C VAL A 11 9.83 -14.90 0.62
N GLU A 12 10.61 -15.00 1.69
CA GLU A 12 10.18 -15.68 2.91
C GLU A 12 9.04 -14.90 3.57
N ASN A 13 9.23 -13.58 3.73
CA ASN A 13 8.21 -12.70 4.28
C ASN A 13 8.44 -11.24 3.82
N TRP A 14 7.41 -10.41 3.92
CA TRP A 14 7.50 -8.98 3.68
C TRP A 14 6.69 -8.19 4.72
N ARG A 15 7.24 -7.06 5.16
CA ARG A 15 6.50 -6.04 5.91
C ARG A 15 6.98 -4.64 5.61
N CYS A 16 6.10 -3.65 5.71
CA CYS A 16 6.54 -2.26 5.72
C CYS A 16 7.25 -1.95 7.05
N ILE A 17 8.54 -1.59 6.97
CA ILE A 17 9.37 -1.27 8.14
C ILE A 17 9.44 0.23 8.44
N ASN A 18 8.60 1.06 7.80
CA ASN A 18 8.59 2.52 7.95
C ASN A 18 9.94 3.18 7.58
N CYS A 19 10.59 2.71 6.52
CA CYS A 19 11.88 3.25 6.07
C CYS A 19 11.78 4.51 5.19
N GLY A 20 10.58 4.87 4.71
CA GLY A 20 10.35 6.06 3.89
C GLY A 20 10.89 6.00 2.44
N LYS A 21 11.78 5.05 2.12
CA LYS A 21 12.44 4.95 0.81
C LYS A 21 11.46 4.93 -0.36
N CYS A 22 10.34 4.20 -0.25
CA CYS A 22 9.35 4.16 -1.33
C CYS A 22 8.65 5.53 -1.55
N CYS A 23 8.43 6.27 -0.47
CA CYS A 23 7.82 7.60 -0.50
C CYS A 23 8.77 8.67 -1.03
N GLN A 24 10.08 8.41 -1.06
CA GLN A 24 11.09 9.29 -1.64
C GLN A 24 11.40 8.92 -3.09
N ALA A 25 11.70 7.65 -3.36
CA ALA A 25 12.25 7.21 -4.63
C ALA A 25 11.22 7.06 -5.77
N TYR A 26 9.94 6.91 -5.47
CA TYR A 26 8.91 6.63 -6.48
C TYR A 26 7.89 7.75 -6.61
N GLU A 27 7.43 7.97 -7.83
CA GLU A 27 6.22 8.73 -8.12
C GLU A 27 4.98 7.84 -7.93
N VAL A 28 3.98 8.36 -7.22
CA VAL A 28 2.73 7.65 -6.96
C VAL A 28 1.71 8.12 -7.97
N VAL A 29 1.37 7.26 -8.93
CA VAL A 29 0.29 7.52 -9.88
C VAL A 29 -1.05 7.31 -9.17
N LEU A 30 -1.96 8.25 -9.37
CA LEU A 30 -3.32 8.24 -8.84
C LEU A 30 -4.31 7.95 -9.97
N SER A 31 -5.37 7.23 -9.65
CA SER A 31 -6.61 7.25 -10.44
C SER A 31 -7.29 8.61 -10.31
N PHE A 32 -8.23 8.90 -11.22
CA PHE A 32 -9.04 10.12 -11.16
C PHE A 32 -9.78 10.25 -9.82
N ASN A 33 -10.39 9.17 -9.34
CA ASN A 33 -11.12 9.17 -8.07
C ASN A 33 -10.22 9.43 -6.86
N GLU A 34 -9.00 8.85 -6.85
CA GLU A 34 -8.02 9.12 -5.80
C GLU A 34 -7.54 10.58 -5.85
N TRP A 35 -7.28 11.11 -7.04
CA TRP A 35 -6.91 12.51 -7.21
C TRP A 35 -8.00 13.46 -6.72
N LEU A 36 -9.24 13.27 -7.16
CA LEU A 36 -10.38 14.09 -6.77
C LEU A 36 -10.61 14.04 -5.25
N LYS A 37 -10.59 12.85 -4.66
CA LYS A 37 -10.71 12.66 -3.20
C LYS A 37 -9.61 13.41 -2.45
N LEU A 38 -8.35 13.24 -2.87
CA LEU A 38 -7.22 13.86 -2.17
C LEU A 38 -7.24 15.39 -2.27
N VAL A 39 -7.55 15.94 -3.44
CA VAL A 39 -7.65 17.39 -3.64
C VAL A 39 -8.80 17.98 -2.81
N ASN A 40 -9.96 17.31 -2.75
CA ASN A 40 -11.10 17.79 -1.97
C ASN A 40 -10.86 17.75 -0.46
N VAL A 41 -10.17 16.71 0.05
CA VAL A 41 -9.96 16.52 1.50
C VAL A 41 -8.74 17.30 2.00
N TYR A 42 -7.66 17.36 1.21
CA TYR A 42 -6.36 17.88 1.67
C TYR A 42 -5.88 19.12 0.91
N GLY A 43 -6.63 19.58 -0.09
CA GLY A 43 -6.33 20.77 -0.90
C GLY A 43 -5.57 20.48 -2.20
N ALA A 44 -5.67 21.40 -3.16
CA ALA A 44 -5.15 21.22 -4.51
C ALA A 44 -3.63 20.97 -4.60
N GLY A 45 -2.84 21.40 -3.61
CA GLY A 45 -1.39 21.24 -3.60
C GLY A 45 -0.90 19.80 -3.40
N VAL A 46 -1.76 18.89 -2.91
CA VAL A 46 -1.31 17.54 -2.52
C VAL A 46 -1.18 16.55 -3.67
N ALA A 47 -1.75 16.88 -4.82
CA ALA A 47 -1.67 16.08 -6.03
C ALA A 47 -1.55 17.00 -7.25
N ARG A 48 -0.82 16.54 -8.26
CA ARG A 48 -0.59 17.30 -9.49
C ARG A 48 -1.05 16.53 -10.73
N PRO A 49 -1.69 17.20 -11.70
CA PRO A 49 -1.91 16.62 -13.01
C PRO A 49 -0.61 16.58 -13.83
N SER A 50 -0.62 15.76 -14.86
CA SER A 50 0.33 15.69 -15.98
C SER A 50 -0.48 15.45 -17.26
N LEU A 51 0.16 15.32 -18.43
CA LEU A 51 -0.51 15.19 -19.73
C LEU A 51 -1.62 14.13 -19.76
N ASN A 52 -1.46 13.00 -19.07
CA ASN A 52 -2.45 11.91 -19.08
C ASN A 52 -2.63 11.18 -17.74
N LYS A 53 -2.05 11.71 -16.66
CA LYS A 53 -2.01 11.04 -15.35
C LYS A 53 -2.03 12.04 -14.21
N PHE A 54 -2.46 11.57 -13.05
CA PHE A 54 -2.37 12.31 -11.79
C PHE A 54 -1.30 11.69 -10.91
N TYR A 55 -0.60 12.52 -10.16
CA TYR A 55 0.48 12.11 -9.29
C TYR A 55 0.32 12.72 -7.91
N LEU A 56 0.68 11.97 -6.88
CA LEU A 56 0.86 12.53 -5.54
C LEU A 56 2.04 13.51 -5.56
N SER A 57 1.86 14.69 -4.97
CA SER A 57 2.89 15.72 -4.96
C SER A 57 4.12 15.30 -4.17
N LYS A 58 5.26 15.90 -4.54
CA LYS A 58 6.54 15.79 -3.83
C LYS A 58 6.92 17.16 -3.26
N ARG A 59 7.64 17.17 -2.15
CA ARG A 59 8.33 18.35 -1.62
C ARG A 59 9.59 18.63 -2.46
N SER A 60 10.22 19.78 -2.21
CA SER A 60 11.47 20.19 -2.86
C SER A 60 12.62 19.19 -2.68
N ASP A 61 12.64 18.44 -1.56
CA ASP A 61 13.61 17.39 -1.28
C ASP A 61 13.30 16.04 -1.98
N GLY A 62 12.25 15.98 -2.79
CA GLY A 62 11.79 14.77 -3.48
C GLY A 62 10.96 13.80 -2.62
N SER A 63 10.74 14.10 -1.34
CA SER A 63 9.89 13.29 -0.46
C SER A 63 8.39 13.51 -0.77
N CYS A 64 7.57 12.47 -0.58
CA CYS A 64 6.11 12.60 -0.65
C CYS A 64 5.61 13.64 0.35
N VAL A 65 4.67 14.51 -0.05
CA VAL A 65 4.10 15.58 0.81
C VAL A 65 3.41 15.06 2.09
N PHE A 66 3.07 13.77 2.14
CA PHE A 66 2.48 13.09 3.31
C PHE A 66 3.47 12.24 4.11
N LEU A 67 4.77 12.29 3.78
CA LEU A 67 5.82 11.59 4.52
C LEU A 67 6.24 12.43 5.73
N HIS A 68 6.15 11.86 6.93
CA HIS A 68 6.58 12.50 8.17
C HIS A 68 7.62 11.62 8.87
N ARG A 69 8.65 12.24 9.42
CA ARG A 69 9.68 11.54 10.21
C ARG A 69 9.37 11.70 11.69
N ILE A 70 9.32 10.60 12.44
CA ILE A 70 9.22 10.59 13.90
C ILE A 70 10.37 9.71 14.40
N GLY A 71 11.34 10.32 15.07
CA GLY A 71 12.60 9.67 15.44
C GLY A 71 13.37 9.15 14.21
N ASN A 72 13.64 7.85 14.18
CA ASN A 72 14.34 7.17 13.07
C ASN A 72 13.40 6.48 12.07
N ARG A 73 12.07 6.66 12.20
CA ARG A 73 11.06 6.04 11.34
C ARG A 73 10.28 7.08 10.55
N TYR A 74 9.75 6.64 9.41
CA TYR A 74 8.93 7.44 8.53
C TYR A 74 7.49 6.91 8.46
N TYR A 75 6.53 7.81 8.63
CA TYR A 75 5.11 7.53 8.67
C TYR A 75 4.41 8.27 7.53
N CYS A 76 3.42 7.62 6.93
CA CYS A 76 2.56 8.25 5.94
C CYS A 76 1.30 8.76 6.64
N ALA A 77 0.97 10.04 6.47
CA ALA A 77 -0.24 10.64 7.03
C ALA A 77 -1.54 10.15 6.36
N LEU A 78 -1.46 9.56 5.16
CA LEU A 78 -2.60 9.03 4.43
C LEU A 78 -2.94 7.57 4.79
N GLN A 79 -2.68 7.05 6.00
CA GLN A 79 -2.85 5.60 6.25
C GLN A 79 -4.21 5.04 5.80
N HIS A 80 -5.29 5.78 6.07
CA HIS A 80 -6.66 5.42 5.69
C HIS A 80 -6.95 5.69 4.20
N ASP A 81 -6.46 6.82 3.69
CA ASP A 81 -6.69 7.29 2.31
C ASP A 81 -5.53 6.98 1.36
N LYS A 82 -4.70 5.98 1.70
CA LYS A 82 -3.53 5.61 0.89
C LYS A 82 -4.01 5.26 -0.52
N PRO A 83 -3.38 5.84 -1.56
CA PRO A 83 -3.62 5.41 -2.93
C PRO A 83 -3.32 3.92 -3.11
N ARG A 84 -4.04 3.25 -3.99
CA ARG A 84 -3.86 1.84 -4.38
C ARG A 84 -2.42 1.56 -4.79
N ALA A 85 -1.77 2.47 -5.52
CA ALA A 85 -0.36 2.33 -5.88
C ALA A 85 0.57 2.26 -4.66
N CYS A 86 0.30 3.04 -3.60
CA CYS A 86 1.02 2.97 -2.32
C CYS A 86 0.71 1.67 -1.58
N LYS A 87 -0.55 1.23 -1.59
CA LYS A 87 -0.98 -0.01 -0.94
C LYS A 87 -0.34 -1.24 -1.58
N ILE A 88 -0.09 -1.24 -2.89
CA ILE A 88 0.43 -2.40 -3.63
C ILE A 88 1.96 -2.52 -3.58
N TRP A 89 2.70 -1.41 -3.42
CA TRP A 89 4.17 -1.42 -3.35
C TRP A 89 4.66 -2.42 -2.28
N PRO A 90 5.59 -3.39 -2.52
CA PRO A 90 6.47 -3.61 -3.71
C PRO A 90 5.90 -4.32 -4.90
N PHE A 91 4.71 -4.86 -4.76
CA PHE A 91 4.31 -6.00 -5.57
C PHE A 91 3.88 -5.54 -6.96
N LYS A 92 4.10 -6.41 -7.93
CA LYS A 92 3.56 -6.32 -9.28
C LYS A 92 2.62 -7.50 -9.45
N ILE A 93 1.32 -7.22 -9.49
CA ILE A 93 0.28 -8.21 -9.73
C ILE A 93 -0.10 -8.10 -11.21
N LEU A 94 0.12 -9.16 -11.98
CA LEU A 94 -0.06 -9.16 -13.42
C LEU A 94 -0.93 -10.35 -13.85
N SER A 95 -1.71 -10.18 -14.91
CA SER A 95 -2.47 -11.27 -15.55
C SER A 95 -1.62 -12.12 -16.49
N ARG A 96 -0.42 -11.66 -16.85
CA ARG A 96 0.54 -12.35 -17.73
C ARG A 96 1.97 -12.19 -17.18
N PRO A 97 2.87 -13.17 -17.37
CA PRO A 97 4.23 -13.07 -16.87
C PRO A 97 5.01 -12.00 -17.65
N LYS A 98 5.82 -11.20 -16.95
CA LYS A 98 6.59 -10.09 -17.55
C LYS A 98 8.07 -10.07 -17.19
N TYR A 99 8.47 -10.64 -16.06
CA TYR A 99 9.83 -10.51 -15.52
C TYR A 99 10.57 -11.86 -15.45
N GLY A 100 10.22 -12.80 -16.34
CA GLY A 100 10.76 -14.16 -16.35
C GLY A 100 10.17 -15.07 -15.27
N ARG A 101 10.66 -16.31 -15.20
CA ARG A 101 10.33 -17.30 -14.16
C ARG A 101 8.81 -17.43 -13.89
N PRO A 102 8.00 -17.70 -14.93
CA PRO A 102 6.54 -17.67 -14.82
C PRO A 102 6.00 -18.74 -13.86
N LYS A 103 6.67 -19.90 -13.74
CA LYS A 103 6.27 -20.98 -12.82
C LYS A 103 6.42 -20.55 -11.35
N GLU A 104 7.46 -19.79 -11.06
CA GLU A 104 7.72 -19.28 -9.71
C GLU A 104 6.91 -18.04 -9.38
N ALA A 105 6.56 -17.24 -10.40
CA ALA A 105 5.73 -16.05 -10.23
C ALA A 105 4.24 -16.37 -10.16
N ALA A 106 3.81 -17.51 -10.69
CA ALA A 106 2.41 -17.93 -10.69
C ALA A 106 1.86 -18.04 -9.26
N TYR A 107 0.63 -17.56 -9.08
CA TYR A 107 -0.16 -17.66 -7.87
C TYR A 107 -1.62 -17.89 -8.27
N THR A 108 -2.16 -19.05 -7.90
CA THR A 108 -3.59 -19.35 -8.15
C THR A 108 -4.42 -18.76 -7.02
N TYR A 109 -5.34 -17.86 -7.36
CA TYR A 109 -6.24 -17.22 -6.42
C TYR A 109 -7.65 -17.16 -7.01
N ARG A 110 -8.65 -17.67 -6.28
CA ARG A 110 -10.07 -17.72 -6.69
C ARG A 110 -10.28 -18.25 -8.13
N GLY A 111 -9.59 -19.34 -8.45
CA GLY A 111 -9.68 -19.99 -9.77
C GLY A 111 -8.94 -19.28 -10.91
N GLN A 112 -8.26 -18.16 -10.65
CA GLN A 112 -7.47 -17.43 -11.65
C GLN A 112 -5.98 -17.48 -11.31
N VAL A 113 -5.13 -17.47 -12.34
CA VAL A 113 -3.68 -17.41 -12.18
C VAL A 113 -3.21 -15.98 -12.32
N PHE A 114 -2.53 -15.47 -11.29
CA PHE A 114 -1.82 -14.20 -11.30
C PHE A 114 -0.32 -14.45 -11.33
N TYR A 115 0.44 -13.52 -11.90
CA TYR A 115 1.89 -13.52 -11.86
C TYR A 115 2.35 -12.41 -10.92
N VAL A 116 2.84 -12.82 -9.75
CA VAL A 116 3.22 -11.94 -8.65
C VAL A 116 4.73 -11.81 -8.59
N TYR A 117 5.19 -10.58 -8.71
CA TYR A 117 6.60 -10.21 -8.59
C TYR A 117 6.82 -9.15 -7.52
N VAL A 118 8.04 -9.05 -7.03
CA VAL A 118 8.45 -8.15 -5.95
C VAL A 118 9.62 -7.31 -6.43
N VAL A 119 9.56 -5.99 -6.22
CA VAL A 119 10.69 -5.10 -6.51
C VAL A 119 11.79 -5.31 -5.45
N PRO A 120 13.01 -5.74 -5.82
CA PRO A 120 14.00 -6.23 -4.84
C PRO A 120 14.60 -5.13 -3.96
N SER A 121 14.47 -3.86 -4.38
CA SER A 121 15.01 -2.71 -3.65
C SER A 121 14.26 -2.40 -2.35
N CYS A 122 13.18 -3.12 -2.03
CA CYS A 122 12.49 -2.93 -0.76
C CYS A 122 13.33 -3.46 0.40
N SER A 123 13.65 -2.59 1.37
CA SER A 123 14.30 -3.02 2.61
C SER A 123 13.39 -3.83 3.56
N GLY A 124 12.09 -3.97 3.24
CA GLY A 124 11.13 -4.73 4.02
C GLY A 124 11.04 -6.21 3.64
N ILE A 125 11.78 -6.66 2.63
CA ILE A 125 11.80 -8.05 2.16
C ILE A 125 12.75 -8.87 3.03
N ARG A 126 12.29 -10.07 3.44
CA ARG A 126 13.15 -11.17 3.90
C ARG A 126 13.17 -12.23 2.82
N TRP A 127 14.36 -12.57 2.31
CA TRP A 127 14.54 -13.56 1.24
C TRP A 127 14.55 -14.97 1.80
N GLY A 128 13.99 -15.93 1.06
CA GLY A 128 13.93 -17.34 1.45
C GLY A 128 12.63 -18.02 1.01
N THR A 129 12.34 -19.16 1.63
CA THR A 129 11.11 -19.92 1.36
C THR A 129 9.90 -19.23 1.98
N PRO A 130 8.81 -18.94 1.23
CA PRO A 130 7.61 -18.28 1.74
C PRO A 130 7.06 -18.91 3.02
N THR A 131 6.83 -18.10 4.05
CA THR A 131 6.04 -18.54 5.19
C THR A 131 4.58 -18.73 4.80
N GLU A 132 3.85 -19.53 5.58
CA GLU A 132 2.42 -19.74 5.36
C GLU A 132 1.62 -18.43 5.47
N GLU A 133 1.91 -17.59 6.48
CA GLU A 133 1.30 -16.27 6.64
C GLU A 133 1.55 -15.39 5.40
N PHE A 134 2.79 -15.34 4.90
CA PHE A 134 3.12 -14.55 3.73
C PHE A 134 2.37 -15.06 2.49
N ALA A 135 2.43 -16.36 2.24
CA ALA A 135 1.83 -16.99 1.07
C ALA A 135 0.29 -16.95 1.09
N LYS A 136 -0.35 -17.12 2.25
CA LYS A 136 -1.82 -17.29 2.36
C LYS A 136 -2.56 -16.05 2.86
N ALA A 137 -1.90 -15.07 3.47
CA ALA A 137 -2.52 -13.83 3.95
C ALA A 137 -2.00 -12.58 3.22
N VAL A 138 -0.68 -12.40 3.16
CA VAL A 138 -0.07 -11.19 2.61
C VAL A 138 -0.22 -11.10 1.09
N VAL A 139 0.19 -12.14 0.35
CA VAL A 139 0.11 -12.13 -1.12
C VAL A 139 -1.34 -12.02 -1.62
N PRO A 140 -2.32 -12.76 -1.10
CA PRO A 140 -3.74 -12.57 -1.44
C PRO A 140 -4.26 -11.17 -1.20
N GLU A 141 -3.88 -10.52 -0.10
CA GLU A 141 -4.31 -9.15 0.17
C GLU A 141 -3.83 -8.18 -0.91
N PHE A 142 -2.59 -8.34 -1.40
CA PHE A 142 -2.10 -7.55 -2.52
C PHE A 142 -2.88 -7.80 -3.82
N ILE A 143 -3.28 -9.04 -4.09
CA ILE A 143 -4.10 -9.39 -5.25
C ILE A 143 -5.48 -8.74 -5.12
N ASP A 144 -6.14 -8.88 -3.97
CA ASP A 144 -7.45 -8.27 -3.69
C ASP A 144 -7.41 -6.73 -3.89
N ILE A 145 -6.36 -6.07 -3.38
CA ILE A 145 -6.17 -4.62 -3.55
C ILE A 145 -5.91 -4.25 -5.01
N ALA A 146 -5.11 -5.04 -5.73
CA ALA A 146 -4.84 -4.82 -7.15
C ALA A 146 -6.12 -4.92 -7.99
N LEU A 147 -6.98 -5.89 -7.69
CA LEU A 147 -8.29 -6.07 -8.32
C LEU A 147 -9.33 -5.02 -7.89
N GLY A 148 -9.06 -4.26 -6.83
CA GLY A 148 -10.00 -3.26 -6.29
C GLY A 148 -11.14 -3.86 -5.47
N VAL A 149 -11.09 -5.16 -5.13
CA VAL A 149 -12.11 -5.82 -4.30
C VAL A 149 -11.89 -5.59 -2.80
N ARG A 150 -10.71 -5.10 -2.42
CA ARG A 150 -10.35 -4.72 -1.04
C ARG A 150 -9.69 -3.36 -1.04
N GLU A 151 -10.14 -2.48 -0.16
CA GLU A 151 -9.50 -1.17 0.05
C GLU A 151 -8.56 -1.14 1.27
N LYS A 152 -8.91 -1.83 2.36
CA LYS A 152 -8.17 -1.80 3.63
C LYS A 152 -7.01 -2.80 3.64
N GLN A 153 -5.88 -2.41 4.24
CA GLN A 153 -4.73 -3.29 4.47
C GLN A 153 -4.71 -3.76 5.91
N TYR A 154 -4.62 -5.06 6.14
CA TYR A 154 -4.53 -5.67 7.46
C TYR A 154 -3.17 -6.37 7.66
N TYR A 155 -2.73 -7.12 6.65
CA TYR A 155 -1.49 -7.91 6.69
C TYR A 155 -0.33 -7.20 5.98
N SER A 156 -0.62 -6.38 4.97
CA SER A 156 0.32 -5.74 4.05
C SER A 156 0.65 -4.28 4.41
N THR A 157 0.49 -3.88 5.67
CA THR A 157 0.83 -2.53 6.15
C THR A 157 1.83 -2.58 7.29
N ALA A 158 2.41 -1.43 7.64
CA ALA A 158 3.20 -1.32 8.84
C ALA A 158 2.27 -1.52 10.06
N ARG A 159 2.67 -2.36 11.01
CA ARG A 159 1.99 -2.40 12.31
C ARG A 159 2.31 -1.09 13.03
N PRO A 160 1.32 -0.29 13.43
CA PRO A 160 1.59 0.87 14.26
C PRO A 160 2.27 0.42 15.56
N PRO A 161 3.20 1.21 16.14
CA PRO A 161 3.73 0.90 17.46
C PRO A 161 2.57 0.82 18.45
N LEU A 162 2.58 -0.19 19.33
CA LEU A 162 1.61 -0.35 20.43
C LEU A 162 1.50 0.90 21.32
N LEU A 163 2.52 1.77 21.31
CA LEU A 163 2.54 3.04 22.05
C LEU A 163 1.62 4.13 21.46
N ILE A 164 0.99 3.92 20.30
CA ILE A 164 -0.10 4.78 19.78
C ILE A 164 -1.48 4.18 20.09
N VAL A 165 -1.55 2.93 20.59
CA VAL A 165 -2.78 2.31 21.09
C VAL A 165 -2.80 2.48 22.61
N ASN A 166 -2.89 3.73 23.08
CA ASN A 166 -3.32 3.98 24.44
C ASN A 166 -4.06 5.32 24.55
N LYS A 167 -5.29 5.22 25.05
CA LYS A 167 -6.33 6.24 25.26
C LYS A 167 -7.13 6.67 24.02
N LYS A 168 -8.36 6.12 23.99
CA LYS A 168 -9.53 6.40 23.13
C LYS A 168 -9.64 5.48 21.91
N ASN A 169 -10.79 4.78 21.86
CA ASN A 169 -11.30 3.96 20.74
C ASN A 169 -11.09 2.44 20.86
N LEU A 170 -11.22 1.90 22.08
CA LEU A 170 -12.03 0.70 22.25
C LEU A 170 -13.48 1.16 22.41
N GLU A 171 -14.14 1.45 21.29
CA GLU A 171 -15.60 1.40 21.23
C GLU A 171 -15.95 0.44 20.10
N GLU A 172 -16.46 -0.73 20.51
CA GLU A 172 -17.12 -1.68 19.65
C GLU A 172 -18.31 -1.02 18.93
N PRO A 173 -18.69 -1.50 17.74
CA PRO A 173 -19.81 -0.92 17.01
C PRO A 173 -21.12 -1.25 17.73
N ASN A 174 -21.64 -0.31 18.51
CA ASN A 174 -22.99 -0.42 19.05
C ASN A 174 -23.99 -0.03 17.96
N PHE A 175 -24.58 -1.03 17.32
CA PHE A 175 -25.79 -0.89 16.52
C PHE A 175 -26.94 -0.48 17.45
N GLY A 176 -27.21 0.82 17.56
CA GLY A 176 -28.38 1.29 18.31
C GLY A 176 -28.33 2.77 18.66
N ALA A 177 -28.98 3.59 17.83
CA ALA A 177 -29.81 4.73 18.22
C ALA A 177 -29.91 5.71 17.03
N LEU A 178 -30.88 5.42 16.16
CA LEU A 178 -31.67 6.50 15.57
C LEU A 178 -32.29 7.29 16.73
N SER A 179 -32.02 8.59 16.81
CA SER A 179 -33.01 9.64 17.12
C SER A 179 -32.35 10.93 17.63
N TYR A 180 -33.03 12.04 17.30
CA TYR A 180 -32.85 13.44 17.72
C TYR A 180 -31.77 14.23 16.94
N ARG A 181 -32.16 15.12 16.00
CA ARG A 181 -32.66 16.52 16.18
C ARG A 181 -31.66 17.33 17.00
N PHE A 182 -31.17 18.49 16.57
CA PHE A 182 -31.85 19.81 16.46
C PHE A 182 -31.07 20.66 15.42
N VAL A 183 -31.71 21.42 14.50
CA VAL A 183 -32.33 22.74 14.72
C VAL A 183 -31.40 23.70 15.48
N HIS A 184 -30.63 24.50 14.73
CA HIS A 184 -30.71 25.96 14.73
C HIS A 184 -30.13 26.49 13.41
#